data_AF-A0A952S6C5-F1
#
_entry.id   AF-A0A952S6C5-F1
#
_cell.length_a   1.000
_cell.length_b   1.000
_cell.length_c   1.000
_cell.angle_alpha   90.00
_cell.angle_beta   90.00
_cell.angle_gamma   90.00
#
_symmetry.space_group_name_H-M   'P 1'
#
loop_
_entity.id
_entity.type
_entity.pdbx_description
1 polymer ?
#
loop_
_entity_poly.entity_id
_entity_poly.type
_entity_poly.pdbx_seq_one_letter_code
_entity_poly.pdbx_strand_id
1 'polypeptide(L)'
;MMDSKERTTPRLKPHPSFVRRGVFLADINDLAKMNEIYARHFAAPFPARSTVQAARLPRDAKIEIETVAVAKKNSKNNTNRKGTESQRK
;
A
#
# COMPACT_ATOMS: atom_id res chain seq x y z
N MET A 1 -14.13 -21.93 24.39
CA MET A 1 -13.39 -21.66 23.14
C MET A 1 -14.10 -20.52 22.43
N MET A 2 -13.50 -19.32 22.40
CA MET A 2 -14.15 -18.12 21.86
C MET A 2 -13.89 -18.00 20.36
N ASP A 3 -14.96 -17.65 19.63
CA ASP A 3 -15.07 -17.61 18.18
C ASP A 3 -14.20 -16.50 17.56
N SER A 4 -13.43 -16.86 16.54
CA SER A 4 -12.31 -16.08 15.99
C SER A 4 -12.74 -14.94 15.06
N LYS A 5 -13.93 -14.34 15.23
CA LYS A 5 -14.58 -13.52 14.18
C LYS A 5 -14.74 -12.02 14.40
N GLU A 6 -14.24 -11.40 15.47
CA GLU A 6 -14.43 -9.94 15.67
C GLU A 6 -13.15 -9.18 16.05
N ARG A 7 -12.15 -9.21 15.17
CA ARG A 7 -11.13 -8.14 15.10
C ARG A 7 -11.29 -7.40 13.78
N THR A 8 -12.34 -6.57 13.71
CA THR A 8 -12.58 -5.67 12.58
C THR A 8 -11.52 -4.57 12.59
N THR A 9 -10.47 -4.75 11.80
CA THR A 9 -9.62 -3.63 11.37
C THR A 9 -10.49 -2.63 10.60
N PRO A 10 -10.38 -1.32 10.84
CA PRO A 10 -11.12 -0.34 10.05
C PRO A 10 -10.72 -0.53 8.59
N ARG A 11 -11.70 -0.71 7.70
CA ARG A 11 -11.47 -0.87 6.25
C ARG A 11 -10.82 0.40 5.71
N LEU A 12 -9.48 0.46 5.72
CA LEU A 12 -8.77 1.40 4.88
C LEU A 12 -9.21 1.15 3.43
N LYS A 13 -9.52 2.22 2.71
CA LYS A 13 -9.77 2.14 1.27
C LYS A 13 -8.59 1.41 0.62
N PRO A 14 -8.80 0.60 -0.43
CA PRO A 14 -7.71 -0.09 -1.10
C PRO A 14 -6.75 0.97 -1.68
N HIS A 15 -5.68 1.23 -0.95
CA HIS A 15 -4.54 2.00 -1.42
C HIS A 15 -3.84 1.19 -2.53
N PRO A 16 -3.07 1.83 -3.43
CA PRO A 16 -2.18 1.08 -4.31
C PRO A 16 -1.36 0.10 -3.46
N SER A 17 -1.23 -1.14 -3.92
CA SER A 17 -0.54 -2.19 -3.16
C SER A 17 0.94 -1.84 -3.06
N PHE A 18 1.34 -1.16 -1.99
CA PHE A 18 2.71 -0.77 -1.71
C PHE A 18 3.54 -2.02 -1.43
N VAL A 19 4.68 -2.14 -2.13
CA VAL A 19 5.57 -3.30 -2.01
C VAL A 19 6.81 -2.94 -1.20
N ARG A 20 7.42 -1.79 -1.48
CA ARG A 20 8.65 -1.31 -0.84
C ARG A 20 8.62 0.19 -0.59
N ARG A 21 9.21 0.61 0.52
CA ARG A 21 9.41 2.01 0.90
C ARG A 21 10.88 2.26 1.27
N GLY A 22 11.49 3.29 0.69
CA GLY A 22 12.76 3.85 1.13
C GLY A 22 12.49 5.12 1.94
N VAL A 23 12.91 5.16 3.21
CA VAL A 23 12.72 6.32 4.09
C VAL A 23 14.08 6.95 4.35
N PHE A 24 14.24 8.21 3.96
CA PHE A 24 15.46 8.98 4.15
C PHE A 24 15.17 10.08 5.15
N LEU A 25 15.86 10.07 6.29
CA LEU A 25 15.75 11.09 7.33
C LEU A 25 16.91 12.07 7.24
N ALA A 26 16.65 13.35 7.52
CA ALA A 26 17.73 14.32 7.70
C ALA A 26 18.49 14.10 9.02
N ASP A 27 17.78 13.64 10.07
CA ASP A 27 18.33 13.27 11.37
C ASP A 27 17.76 11.92 11.80
N ILE A 28 18.62 10.94 12.09
CA ILE A 28 18.20 9.61 12.54
C ILE A 28 17.49 9.64 13.91
N ASN A 29 17.70 10.68 14.71
CA ASN A 29 17.02 10.84 15.99
C ASN A 29 15.50 11.01 15.85
N ASP A 30 15.02 11.41 14.67
CA ASP A 30 13.58 11.52 14.35
C ASP A 30 12.92 10.14 14.07
N LEU A 31 13.66 9.03 14.13
CA LEU A 31 13.16 7.69 13.79
C LEU A 31 11.91 7.29 14.61
N ALA A 32 11.91 7.54 15.92
CA ALA A 32 10.80 7.20 16.80
C ALA A 32 9.52 7.95 16.40
N LYS A 33 9.64 9.27 16.22
CA LYS A 33 8.55 10.14 15.79
C LYS A 33 8.02 9.77 14.41
N MET A 34 8.90 9.43 13.47
CA MET A 34 8.53 8.93 12.15
C MET A 34 7.73 7.64 12.25
N ASN A 35 8.17 6.67 13.06
CA ASN A 35 7.47 5.39 13.23
C ASN A 35 6.05 5.55 13.77
N GLU A 36 5.84 6.45 14.73
CA GLU A 36 4.50 6.75 15.27
C GLU A 36 3.54 7.26 14.20
N ILE A 37 4.03 8.13 13.31
CA ILE A 37 3.22 8.65 12.19
C ILE A 37 3.02 7.55 11.15
N TYR A 38 4.07 6.81 10.81
CA TYR A 38 4.04 5.72 9.83
C TYR A 38 3.00 4.67 10.19
N ALA A 39 2.91 4.27 11.47
CA ALA A 39 1.95 3.30 11.97
C ALA A 39 0.48 3.73 11.81
N ARG A 40 0.20 5.03 11.69
CA ARG A 40 -1.16 5.55 11.44
C ARG A 40 -1.60 5.39 9.99
N HIS A 41 -0.63 5.26 9.07
CA HIS A 41 -0.89 5.23 7.62
C HIS A 41 -0.88 3.82 7.04
N PHE A 42 -0.21 2.87 7.69
CA PHE A 42 -0.09 1.50 7.18
C PHE A 42 -0.66 0.50 8.19
N ALA A 43 -1.40 -0.48 7.66
CA ALA A 43 -1.85 -1.65 8.39
C ALA A 43 -1.24 -2.91 7.76
N ALA A 44 -1.25 -4.02 8.50
CA ALA A 44 -0.75 -5.28 7.99
C ALA A 44 -1.55 -5.75 6.74
N PRO A 45 -0.90 -6.37 5.74
CA PRO A 45 0.54 -6.63 5.65
C PRO A 45 1.36 -5.37 5.33
N PHE A 46 2.43 -5.14 6.10
CA PHE A 46 3.28 -3.97 5.91
C PHE A 46 4.19 -4.13 4.69
N PRO A 47 4.45 -3.05 3.93
CA PRO A 47 5.44 -3.08 2.85
C PRO A 47 6.85 -3.27 3.42
N ALA A 48 7.76 -3.82 2.60
CA ALA A 48 9.18 -3.86 2.93
C ALA A 48 9.70 -2.43 3.14
N ARG A 49 10.54 -2.20 4.16
CA ARG A 49 11.04 -0.87 4.51
C ARG A 49 12.53 -0.87 4.74
N SER A 50 13.20 0.14 4.20
CA SER A 50 14.57 0.52 4.57
C SER A 50 14.55 1.96 5.05
N THR A 51 15.21 2.24 6.18
CA THR A 51 15.32 3.59 6.74
C THR A 51 16.78 3.92 6.97
N VAL A 52 17.24 5.06 6.48
CA VAL A 52 18.61 5.56 6.67
C VAL A 52 18.60 7.08 6.88
N GLN A 53 19.68 7.59 7.44
CA GLN A 53 19.95 9.03 7.43
C GLN A 53 20.65 9.41 6.12
N ALA A 54 20.18 10.46 5.47
CA ALA A 54 20.83 11.06 4.31
C ALA A 54 21.66 12.29 4.75
N ALA A 55 22.77 12.55 4.06
CA ALA A 55 23.60 13.72 4.35
C ALA A 55 22.84 15.05 4.13
N ARG A 56 21.95 15.09 3.13
CA ARG A 56 21.05 16.21 2.87
C ARG A 56 19.86 15.76 2.02
N LEU A 57 18.70 16.37 2.25
CA LEU A 57 17.49 16.16 1.46
C LEU A 57 17.15 17.41 0.64
N PRO A 58 16.48 17.27 -0.52
CA PRO A 58 16.01 18.42 -1.31
C PRO A 58 15.15 19.37 -0.48
N ARG A 59 15.33 20.68 -0.70
CA ARG A 59 14.60 21.74 0.01
C ARG A 59 14.75 21.69 1.54
N ASP A 60 15.83 21.09 2.03
CA ASP A 60 16.11 20.90 3.46
C ASP A 60 14.95 20.22 4.20
N ALA A 61 14.27 19.29 3.51
CA ALA A 61 13.21 18.48 4.09
C ALA A 61 13.74 17.64 5.26
N LYS A 62 12.87 17.33 6.22
CA LYS A 62 13.21 16.44 7.35
C LYS A 62 13.13 14.95 7.01
N ILE A 63 12.30 14.62 6.02
CA ILE A 63 12.03 13.26 5.59
C ILE A 63 11.70 13.23 4.11
N GLU A 64 12.20 12.23 3.41
CA GLU A 64 11.81 11.86 2.05
C GLU A 64 11.41 10.39 2.01
N ILE A 65 10.37 10.05 1.23
CA ILE A 65 9.90 8.67 1.11
C ILE A 65 9.74 8.26 -0.36
N GLU A 66 10.59 7.33 -0.79
CA GLU A 66 10.49 6.65 -2.07
C GLU A 66 9.56 5.43 -1.96
N THR A 67 8.79 5.15 -3.00
CA THR A 67 7.75 4.10 -2.96
C THR A 67 7.64 3.31 -4.24
N VAL A 68 7.59 1.99 -4.11
CA VAL A 68 7.21 1.06 -5.18
C VAL A 68 5.84 0.48 -4.87
N ALA A 69 4.93 0.53 -5.86
CA ALA A 69 3.57 0.01 -5.73
C ALA A 69 3.12 -0.75 -6.99
N VAL A 70 2.16 -1.66 -6.82
CA VAL A 70 1.55 -2.41 -7.93
C VAL A 70 0.23 -1.76 -8.35
N ALA A 71 0.11 -1.47 -9.65
CA ALA A 71 -1.14 -1.01 -10.23
C ALA A 71 -2.18 -2.14 -10.24
N LYS A 72 -3.42 -1.84 -9.85
CA LYS A 72 -4.52 -2.81 -9.93
C LYS A 72 -4.77 -3.14 -11.40
N LYS A 73 -4.74 -4.43 -11.78
CA LYS A 73 -5.25 -4.85 -13.09
C LYS A 73 -6.74 -4.54 -13.15
N ASN A 74 -7.15 -3.73 -14.13
CA ASN A 74 -8.56 -3.57 -14.44
C ASN A 74 -9.06 -4.85 -15.13
N SER A 75 -9.79 -5.69 -14.39
CA SER A 75 -10.53 -6.80 -14.97
C SER A 75 -11.70 -6.23 -15.78
N LYS A 76 -11.51 -6.00 -17.08
CA LYS A 76 -12.67 -5.84 -17.99
C LYS A 76 -13.23 -7.24 -18.24
N ASN A 77 -14.48 -7.45 -17.82
CA ASN A 77 -15.28 -8.64 -18.09
C ASN A 77 -15.28 -8.95 -19.60
N ASN A 78 -14.79 -10.12 -19.99
CA ASN A 78 -15.20 -10.75 -21.24
C ASN A 78 -16.20 -11.86 -20.92
N THR A 79 -17.37 -11.47 -20.43
CA THR A 79 -18.51 -12.37 -20.29
C THR A 79 -19.15 -12.57 -21.65
N ASN A 80 -18.79 -13.71 -22.25
CA ASN A 80 -19.73 -14.62 -22.92
C ASN A 80 -20.50 -14.07 -24.14
N ARG A 81 -19.84 -14.04 -25.30
CA ARG A 81 -20.52 -14.24 -26.60
C ARG A 81 -20.39 -15.71 -27.01
N LYS A 82 -21.00 -16.63 -26.25
CA LYS A 82 -21.30 -17.97 -26.78
C LYS A 82 -22.71 -17.94 -27.35
N GLY A 83 -22.80 -18.33 -28.61
CA GLY A 83 -23.96 -18.11 -29.47
C GLY A 83 -25.22 -18.85 -29.03
N THR A 84 -26.32 -18.35 -29.58
CA THR A 84 -27.51 -19.15 -29.87
C THR A 84 -27.86 -18.88 -31.33
N GLU A 85 -27.24 -19.68 -32.21
CA GLU A 85 -27.80 -20.04 -33.50
C GLU A 85 -29.08 -20.85 -33.23
N SER A 86 -30.24 -20.21 -33.20
CA SER A 86 -31.52 -20.87 -33.43
C SER A 86 -32.58 -19.81 -33.60
N GLN A 87 -32.87 -19.49 -34.86
CA GLN A 87 -34.20 -19.23 -35.42
C GLN A 87 -34.04 -18.41 -36.70
N ARG A 88 -34.13 -19.10 -37.83
CA ARG A 88 -35.09 -18.78 -38.90
C ARG A 88 -35.25 -20.03 -39.76
N LYS A 89 -36.45 -20.60 -39.64
CA LYS A 89 -37.12 -21.29 -40.75
C LYS A 89 -37.12 -20.39 -41.98
#